data_AF-A0A4U0XRN3-F1
#
_entry.id   AF-A0A4U0XRN3-F1
#
_cell.length_a   1.000
_cell.length_b   1.000
_cell.length_c   1.000
_cell.angle_alpha   90.00
_cell.angle_beta   90.00
_cell.angle_gamma   90.00
#
_symmetry.space_group_name_H-M   'P 1'
#
loop_
_entity.id
_entity.type
_entity.pdbx_description
1 polymer ?
#
loop_
_entity_poly.entity_id
_entity_poly.type
_entity_poly.pdbx_seq_one_letter_code
_entity_poly.pdbx_strand_id
1 'polypeptide(L)'
;MSGQPVSFDTSHPPHGHPDNKGPSTDAADKPSTASKPPPTKPDPTTSDAAQGGQPSTAPSGSSELARLKIRLQRALRQFPDFPEPGVLFEDILPIFADHELHGALIRALELHVTSSYGIGSKPDVIVGLESRGFLFGPSLALRVGAKFVPVRKKGKLPGPTETESFMKEYGEDFFQMQSDAITAGQKVIVVDDIIATGGSAAAAGSLVKKLGGTLLGYVFMMELDFLKGREKLDAPVYTLLRGQEKSSEKEEPTKNEDDYDMPLRTGGFGSDPVPANKLTHNREQNEIPTHKPTASRQTHRTMSSGMKKIFSDKACPPAGPYTQAIQAGSTVYVSGQIPADAQGKLVEGSVGEKTECCCQNIRAVLEAAGTDISRVVKCNVFLTDMANFAEMNAVYEKHFAHKPARSCVAVHQLPKGVPVEIECIALAGDA
;
A
#
# COMPACT_ATOMS: atom_id res chain seq x y z
N MET A 1 11.33 54.51 24.91
CA MET A 1 12.65 54.59 24.25
C MET A 1 12.54 53.83 22.93
N SER A 2 12.62 54.60 21.85
CA SER A 2 12.43 54.23 20.45
C SER A 2 13.64 53.52 19.86
N GLY A 3 13.44 52.37 19.22
CA GLY A 3 14.43 51.74 18.34
C GLY A 3 13.92 51.76 16.90
N GLN A 4 14.59 52.54 16.05
CA GLN A 4 14.29 52.70 14.62
C GLN A 4 14.56 51.42 13.80
N PRO A 5 13.91 51.25 12.64
CA PRO A 5 14.28 50.24 11.65
C PRO A 5 15.43 50.73 10.76
N VAL A 6 16.32 49.83 10.40
CA VAL A 6 17.44 50.11 9.47
C VAL A 6 16.94 49.90 8.04
N SER A 7 16.89 50.99 7.28
CA SER A 7 16.73 51.03 5.83
C SER A 7 18.09 50.97 5.14
N PHE A 8 18.22 50.22 4.05
CA PHE A 8 19.24 50.48 3.04
C PHE A 8 18.59 50.45 1.67
N ASP A 9 18.70 51.58 0.98
CA ASP A 9 18.29 51.78 -0.41
C ASP A 9 19.50 52.19 -1.27
N THR A 10 19.47 51.66 -2.50
CA THR A 10 20.09 52.02 -3.79
C THR A 10 21.49 52.66 -3.90
N SER A 11 22.36 52.09 -4.77
CA SER A 11 22.69 52.65 -6.12
C SER A 11 23.99 52.12 -6.80
N HIS A 12 23.81 51.39 -7.94
CA HIS A 12 24.58 51.35 -9.23
C HIS A 12 26.09 50.96 -9.31
N PRO A 13 26.67 50.59 -10.50
CA PRO A 13 26.15 50.38 -11.88
C PRO A 13 26.56 49.00 -12.55
N PRO A 14 26.21 48.71 -13.82
CA PRO A 14 26.51 47.43 -14.47
C PRO A 14 27.87 47.44 -15.20
N HIS A 15 28.64 46.36 -15.10
CA HIS A 15 29.85 46.17 -15.91
C HIS A 15 29.58 45.25 -17.10
N GLY A 16 29.92 45.79 -18.28
CA GLY A 16 29.58 45.24 -19.58
C GLY A 16 30.56 44.21 -20.15
N HIS A 17 30.09 43.67 -21.26
CA HIS A 17 30.80 42.93 -22.29
C HIS A 17 32.07 43.65 -22.78
N PRO A 18 33.04 42.88 -23.30
CA PRO A 18 33.79 43.30 -24.46
C PRO A 18 33.45 42.43 -25.68
N ASP A 19 33.04 43.12 -26.74
CA ASP A 19 33.10 42.70 -28.14
C ASP A 19 34.53 42.36 -28.54
N ASN A 20 34.69 41.38 -29.44
CA ASN A 20 35.87 41.31 -30.29
C ASN A 20 35.43 41.05 -31.74
N LYS A 21 35.64 42.05 -32.61
CA LYS A 21 35.37 42.03 -34.05
C LYS A 21 36.66 42.39 -34.81
N GLY A 22 37.02 41.52 -35.76
CA GLY A 22 37.72 41.85 -37.01
C GLY A 22 39.23 41.58 -37.06
N PRO A 23 39.81 41.36 -38.27
CA PRO A 23 39.30 41.78 -39.57
C PRO A 23 39.17 40.69 -40.66
N SER A 24 38.45 41.09 -41.71
CA SER A 24 38.25 40.46 -43.02
C SER A 24 39.46 40.60 -43.95
N THR A 25 39.63 39.65 -44.89
CA THR A 25 40.16 39.91 -46.24
C THR A 25 39.48 39.01 -47.28
N ASP A 26 39.17 39.61 -48.42
CA ASP A 26 38.38 39.18 -49.58
C ASP A 26 39.07 38.28 -50.63
N ALA A 27 38.22 37.79 -51.55
CA ALA A 27 38.42 37.51 -53.00
C ALA A 27 39.02 36.13 -53.40
N ALA A 28 38.63 35.41 -54.47
CA ALA A 28 37.72 35.55 -55.63
C ALA A 28 37.43 34.12 -56.21
N ASP A 29 36.21 33.72 -56.62
CA ASP A 29 35.48 33.82 -57.92
C ASP A 29 35.70 32.67 -58.96
N LYS A 30 34.68 31.77 -59.07
CA LYS A 30 34.05 31.10 -60.27
C LYS A 30 34.79 30.06 -61.18
N PRO A 31 34.09 29.32 -62.09
CA PRO A 31 32.98 28.34 -61.89
C PRO A 31 33.12 27.05 -62.76
N SER A 32 32.35 25.96 -62.53
CA SER A 32 32.00 25.01 -63.62
C SER A 32 30.80 24.10 -63.30
N THR A 33 30.24 23.51 -64.35
CA THR A 33 28.81 23.28 -64.64
C THR A 33 28.28 21.85 -64.45
N ALA A 34 26.94 21.79 -64.34
CA ALA A 34 25.98 20.68 -64.43
C ALA A 34 26.36 19.39 -65.20
N SER A 35 25.79 18.24 -64.77
CA SER A 35 24.77 17.46 -65.54
C SER A 35 24.39 16.13 -64.84
N LYS A 36 23.08 15.85 -64.76
CA LYS A 36 22.48 14.53 -64.46
C LYS A 36 22.60 13.56 -65.65
N PRO A 37 22.48 12.23 -65.46
CA PRO A 37 22.02 11.32 -66.52
C PRO A 37 20.55 10.85 -66.35
N PRO A 38 19.86 10.42 -67.43
CA PRO A 38 18.41 10.20 -67.52
C PRO A 38 17.97 8.71 -67.43
N PRO A 39 16.65 8.40 -67.46
CA PRO A 39 16.08 7.05 -67.28
C PRO A 39 15.63 6.38 -68.60
N THR A 40 15.71 5.05 -68.72
CA THR A 40 15.04 4.25 -69.79
C THR A 40 14.71 2.82 -69.34
N LYS A 41 13.77 2.18 -70.06
CA LYS A 41 12.74 1.18 -69.68
C LYS A 41 13.10 -0.28 -70.14
N PRO A 42 12.20 -1.31 -70.03
CA PRO A 42 12.50 -2.68 -69.56
C PRO A 42 12.69 -3.73 -70.67
N ASP A 43 13.02 -4.98 -70.29
CA ASP A 43 12.87 -6.17 -71.16
C ASP A 43 12.36 -7.42 -70.36
N PRO A 44 11.58 -8.35 -70.97
CA PRO A 44 10.72 -9.32 -70.29
C PRO A 44 11.19 -10.78 -70.32
N THR A 45 10.52 -11.60 -69.48
CA THR A 45 10.29 -13.07 -69.57
C THR A 45 11.46 -14.07 -69.45
N THR A 46 11.48 -14.85 -68.35
CA THR A 46 11.36 -16.35 -68.23
C THR A 46 11.88 -16.79 -66.84
N SER A 47 11.00 -17.12 -65.90
CA SER A 47 10.49 -18.46 -65.50
C SER A 47 11.43 -19.30 -64.61
N ASP A 48 10.95 -19.54 -63.38
CA ASP A 48 11.17 -20.66 -62.46
C ASP A 48 12.57 -21.20 -62.14
N ALA A 49 12.97 -21.00 -60.88
CA ALA A 49 13.46 -22.09 -60.03
C ALA A 49 13.29 -21.72 -58.55
N ALA A 50 12.42 -22.48 -57.88
CA ALA A 50 12.25 -22.46 -56.43
C ALA A 50 13.50 -22.98 -55.72
N GLN A 51 13.97 -22.26 -54.69
CA GLN A 51 14.61 -22.90 -53.53
C GLN A 51 14.54 -21.97 -52.31
N GLY A 52 14.02 -22.53 -51.22
CA GLY A 52 13.53 -21.84 -50.03
C GLY A 52 14.53 -20.95 -49.32
N GLY A 53 14.19 -19.67 -49.23
CA GLY A 53 14.55 -18.82 -48.11
C GLY A 53 13.31 -18.68 -47.22
N GLN A 54 13.29 -19.34 -46.07
CA GLN A 54 12.27 -19.06 -45.06
C GLN A 54 12.32 -17.57 -44.70
N PRO A 55 11.21 -16.83 -44.73
CA PRO A 55 11.18 -15.53 -44.07
C PRO A 55 11.36 -15.80 -42.57
N SER A 56 12.42 -15.27 -41.99
CA SER A 56 12.54 -15.11 -40.54
C SER A 56 11.29 -14.36 -40.06
N THR A 57 10.32 -15.12 -39.55
CA THR A 57 9.07 -14.58 -39.01
C THR A 57 9.41 -13.88 -37.70
N ALA A 58 9.67 -12.58 -37.77
CA ALA A 58 9.64 -11.74 -36.58
C ALA A 58 8.30 -12.02 -35.86
N PRO A 59 8.30 -12.32 -34.55
CA PRO A 59 7.05 -12.59 -33.84
C PRO A 59 6.12 -11.39 -34.02
N SER A 60 4.86 -11.64 -34.38
CA SER A 60 3.84 -10.59 -34.36
C SER A 60 3.81 -9.97 -32.96
N GLY A 61 3.68 -8.64 -32.83
CA GLY A 61 3.75 -7.97 -31.52
C GLY A 61 2.80 -8.54 -30.47
N SER A 62 1.68 -9.14 -30.91
CA SER A 62 0.77 -9.90 -30.05
C SER A 62 1.39 -11.17 -29.46
N SER A 63 2.14 -11.93 -30.27
CA SER A 63 2.82 -13.16 -29.83
C SER A 63 4.00 -12.86 -28.89
N GLU A 64 4.72 -11.76 -29.13
CA GLU A 64 5.77 -11.27 -28.24
C GLU A 64 5.18 -10.86 -26.88
N LEU A 65 4.12 -10.04 -26.89
CA LEU A 65 3.43 -9.60 -25.67
C LEU A 65 2.93 -10.78 -24.83
N ALA A 66 2.36 -11.81 -25.47
CA ALA A 66 1.91 -13.01 -24.76
C ALA A 66 3.06 -13.74 -24.02
N ARG A 67 4.23 -13.88 -24.67
CA ARG A 67 5.43 -14.50 -24.05
C ARG A 67 5.95 -13.67 -22.88
N LEU A 68 5.99 -12.34 -23.04
CA LEU A 68 6.43 -11.43 -21.99
C LEU A 68 5.51 -11.50 -20.76
N LYS A 69 4.18 -11.54 -20.97
CA LYS A 69 3.21 -11.70 -19.88
C LYS A 69 3.46 -12.98 -19.08
N ILE A 70 3.66 -14.12 -19.75
CA ILE A 70 3.97 -15.40 -19.07
C ILE A 70 5.27 -15.29 -18.26
N ARG A 71 6.31 -14.69 -18.85
CA ARG A 71 7.60 -14.50 -18.17
C ARG A 71 7.45 -13.64 -16.91
N LEU A 72 6.71 -12.53 -17.01
CA LEU A 72 6.48 -11.59 -15.90
C LEU A 72 5.61 -12.21 -14.80
N GLN A 73 4.55 -12.95 -15.17
CA GLN A 73 3.68 -13.62 -14.21
C GLN A 73 4.45 -14.60 -13.31
N ARG A 74 5.41 -15.34 -13.88
CA ARG A 74 6.23 -16.31 -13.14
C ARG A 74 7.19 -15.68 -12.14
N ALA A 75 7.47 -14.38 -12.29
CA ALA A 75 8.36 -13.67 -11.38
C ALA A 75 7.61 -13.14 -10.14
N LEU A 76 6.28 -13.07 -10.18
CA LEU A 76 5.50 -12.60 -9.04
C LEU A 76 5.70 -13.52 -7.83
N ARG A 77 5.74 -12.91 -6.64
CA ARG A 77 5.78 -13.63 -5.37
C ARG A 77 4.48 -13.40 -4.62
N GLN A 78 3.88 -14.46 -4.11
CA GLN A 78 2.66 -14.37 -3.34
C GLN A 78 2.95 -14.28 -1.84
N PHE A 79 2.24 -13.38 -1.17
CA PHE A 79 2.22 -13.23 0.29
C PHE A 79 0.78 -13.37 0.79
N PRO A 80 0.40 -14.48 1.45
CA PRO A 80 -0.91 -14.60 2.06
C PRO A 80 -1.03 -13.65 3.27
N ASP A 81 -2.26 -13.26 3.58
CA ASP A 81 -2.63 -12.45 4.75
C ASP A 81 -1.92 -11.09 4.81
N PHE A 82 -1.71 -10.46 3.65
CA PHE A 82 -1.08 -9.14 3.55
C PHE A 82 -1.89 -8.17 2.67
N PRO A 83 -2.09 -6.91 3.08
CA PRO A 83 -1.67 -6.32 4.36
C PRO A 83 -2.52 -6.79 5.55
N GLU A 84 -3.61 -7.51 5.29
CA GLU A 84 -4.56 -7.99 6.29
C GLU A 84 -4.94 -9.46 6.05
N PRO A 85 -5.41 -10.18 7.09
CA PRO A 85 -5.85 -11.57 6.95
C PRO A 85 -6.90 -11.77 5.85
N GLY A 86 -6.75 -12.83 5.06
CA GLY A 86 -7.63 -13.18 3.94
C GLY A 86 -7.28 -12.53 2.60
N VAL A 87 -6.26 -11.66 2.54
CA VAL A 87 -5.79 -11.04 1.30
C VAL A 87 -4.54 -11.75 0.80
N LEU A 88 -4.58 -12.28 -0.44
CA LEU A 88 -3.39 -12.77 -1.14
C LEU A 88 -2.74 -11.62 -1.90
N PHE A 89 -1.58 -11.17 -1.45
CA PHE A 89 -0.85 -10.08 -2.07
C PHE A 89 0.14 -10.60 -3.12
N GLU A 90 0.09 -10.03 -4.32
CA GLU A 90 1.05 -10.27 -5.38
C GLU A 90 2.17 -9.21 -5.32
N ASP A 91 3.38 -9.63 -5.00
CA ASP A 91 4.57 -8.79 -4.96
C ASP A 91 5.25 -8.74 -6.34
N ILE A 92 5.29 -7.52 -6.90
CA ILE A 92 5.91 -7.21 -8.20
C ILE A 92 7.42 -6.93 -8.10
N LEU A 93 7.96 -6.74 -6.90
CA LEU A 93 9.34 -6.32 -6.71
C LEU A 93 10.40 -7.25 -7.33
N PRO A 94 10.20 -8.58 -7.44
CA PRO A 94 11.13 -9.43 -8.16
C PRO A 94 11.34 -9.03 -9.63
N ILE A 95 10.33 -8.43 -10.28
CA ILE A 95 10.46 -7.93 -11.67
C ILE A 95 11.50 -6.80 -11.74
N PHE A 96 11.61 -5.98 -10.71
CA PHE A 96 12.53 -4.85 -10.66
C PHE A 96 13.93 -5.24 -10.18
N ALA A 97 14.04 -6.36 -9.45
CA ALA A 97 15.31 -6.90 -8.98
C ALA A 97 16.14 -7.54 -10.12
N ASP A 98 15.51 -7.89 -11.24
CA ASP A 98 16.13 -8.49 -12.42
C ASP A 98 16.00 -7.52 -13.62
N HIS A 99 17.13 -7.10 -14.18
CA HIS A 99 17.14 -6.11 -15.27
C HIS A 99 16.51 -6.63 -16.56
N GLU A 100 16.54 -7.95 -16.81
CA GLU A 100 15.88 -8.53 -17.97
C GLU A 100 14.36 -8.58 -17.79
N LEU A 101 13.89 -8.87 -16.57
CA LEU A 101 12.46 -8.82 -16.25
C LEU A 101 11.93 -7.39 -16.28
N HIS A 102 12.68 -6.41 -15.76
CA HIS A 102 12.31 -5.00 -15.90
C HIS A 102 12.30 -4.59 -17.38
N GLY A 103 13.30 -4.98 -18.17
CA GLY A 103 13.31 -4.77 -19.62
C GLY A 103 12.10 -5.39 -20.32
N ALA A 104 11.71 -6.60 -19.93
CA ALA A 104 10.53 -7.31 -20.42
C ALA A 104 9.22 -6.59 -20.06
N LEU A 105 9.11 -6.06 -18.84
CA LEU A 105 7.96 -5.25 -18.40
C LEU A 105 7.80 -4.02 -19.30
N ILE A 106 8.86 -3.23 -19.47
CA ILE A 106 8.82 -2.02 -20.29
C ILE A 106 8.48 -2.35 -21.74
N ARG A 107 9.05 -3.44 -22.28
CA ARG A 107 8.72 -3.91 -23.64
C ARG A 107 7.25 -4.32 -23.78
N ALA A 108 6.69 -5.02 -22.80
CA ALA A 108 5.29 -5.44 -22.82
C ALA A 108 4.34 -4.22 -22.79
N LEU A 109 4.62 -3.23 -21.94
CA LEU A 109 3.85 -2.00 -21.85
C LEU A 109 3.98 -1.15 -23.12
N GLU A 110 5.18 -1.03 -23.70
CA GLU A 110 5.43 -0.36 -24.97
C GLU A 110 4.62 -0.99 -26.12
N LEU A 111 4.64 -2.32 -26.23
CA LEU A 111 3.87 -3.06 -27.23
C LEU A 111 2.38 -2.78 -27.10
N HIS A 112 1.85 -2.80 -25.87
CA HIS A 112 0.46 -2.45 -25.61
C HIS A 112 0.14 -1.03 -26.07
N VAL A 113 0.86 -0.02 -25.58
CA VAL A 113 0.64 1.39 -25.94
C VAL A 113 0.70 1.60 -27.45
N THR A 114 1.70 1.02 -28.12
CA THR A 114 1.87 1.17 -29.57
C THR A 114 0.73 0.49 -30.35
N SER A 115 0.31 -0.70 -29.91
CA SER A 115 -0.78 -1.45 -30.55
C SER A 115 -2.17 -0.81 -30.35
N SER A 116 -2.41 -0.19 -29.19
CA SER A 116 -3.71 0.38 -28.84
C SER A 116 -3.95 1.77 -29.41
N TYR A 117 -2.88 2.56 -29.62
CA TYR A 117 -3.01 3.96 -30.04
C TYR A 117 -2.39 4.25 -31.42
N GLY A 118 -1.62 3.32 -32.00
CA GLY A 118 -1.08 3.45 -33.36
C GLY A 118 0.04 4.49 -33.52
N ILE A 119 0.63 4.53 -34.72
CA ILE A 119 1.71 5.45 -35.09
C ILE A 119 1.09 6.84 -35.32
N GLY A 120 1.17 7.74 -34.31
CA GLY A 120 0.64 9.11 -34.38
C GLY A 120 -0.26 9.52 -33.20
N SER A 121 -0.69 8.56 -32.37
CA SER A 121 -1.46 8.86 -31.15
C SER A 121 -0.78 8.36 -29.87
N LYS A 122 0.55 8.35 -29.88
CA LYS A 122 1.35 8.08 -28.68
C LYS A 122 1.01 9.11 -27.58
N PRO A 123 1.11 8.72 -26.30
CA PRO A 123 0.99 9.68 -25.21
C PRO A 123 2.12 10.71 -25.26
N ASP A 124 1.80 11.96 -24.95
CA ASP A 124 2.78 13.03 -24.71
C ASP A 124 3.32 12.98 -23.26
N VAL A 125 2.50 12.43 -22.34
CA VAL A 125 2.80 12.36 -20.91
C VAL A 125 2.40 10.99 -20.35
N ILE A 126 3.31 10.39 -19.59
CA ILE A 126 3.01 9.29 -18.67
C ILE A 126 2.93 9.88 -17.26
N VAL A 127 1.75 9.78 -16.66
CA VAL A 127 1.52 10.15 -15.26
C VAL A 127 1.68 8.91 -14.38
N GLY A 128 2.66 8.91 -13.48
CA GLY A 128 2.80 7.83 -12.48
C GLY A 128 2.11 8.20 -11.18
N LEU A 129 1.51 7.21 -10.50
CA LEU A 129 1.00 7.37 -9.14
C LEU A 129 2.06 7.05 -8.09
N GLU A 130 2.04 7.81 -6.99
CA GLU A 130 2.91 7.55 -5.86
C GLU A 130 2.52 6.24 -5.14
N SER A 131 3.46 5.37 -4.80
CA SER A 131 4.90 5.39 -5.15
C SER A 131 5.29 4.34 -6.18
N ARG A 132 4.46 3.32 -6.40
CA ARG A 132 4.84 2.14 -7.20
C ARG A 132 4.72 2.38 -8.71
N GLY A 133 3.82 3.26 -9.14
CA GLY A 133 3.84 3.81 -10.50
C GLY A 133 5.18 4.46 -10.87
N PHE A 134 5.99 4.90 -9.90
CA PHE A 134 7.31 5.49 -10.16
C PHE A 134 8.40 4.46 -10.47
N LEU A 135 8.17 3.18 -10.16
CA LEU A 135 9.15 2.12 -10.42
C LEU A 135 9.34 1.85 -11.92
N PHE A 136 8.29 2.05 -12.72
CA PHE A 136 8.32 1.79 -14.16
C PHE A 136 7.82 2.95 -15.03
N GLY A 137 7.02 3.88 -14.48
CA GLY A 137 6.45 5.01 -15.21
C GLY A 137 7.49 5.87 -15.95
N PRO A 138 8.60 6.29 -15.31
CA PRO A 138 9.67 7.03 -15.99
C PRO A 138 10.33 6.23 -17.13
N SER A 139 10.59 4.94 -16.92
CA SER A 139 11.18 4.04 -17.92
C SER A 139 10.26 3.84 -19.12
N LEU A 140 8.95 3.71 -18.89
CA LEU A 140 7.96 3.64 -19.95
C LEU A 140 7.87 4.96 -20.71
N ALA A 141 7.82 6.10 -20.01
CA ALA A 141 7.80 7.43 -20.61
C ALA A 141 8.99 7.61 -21.58
N LEU A 142 10.20 7.29 -21.10
CA LEU A 142 11.41 7.34 -21.92
C LEU A 142 11.30 6.45 -23.16
N ARG A 143 10.79 5.22 -23.00
CA ARG A 143 10.65 4.27 -24.12
C ARG A 143 9.69 4.75 -25.20
N VAL A 144 8.56 5.35 -24.81
CA VAL A 144 7.53 5.80 -25.77
C VAL A 144 7.77 7.21 -26.29
N GLY A 145 8.79 7.92 -25.77
CA GLY A 145 9.12 9.30 -26.15
C GLY A 145 8.21 10.34 -25.51
N ALA A 146 7.71 10.08 -24.30
CA ALA A 146 6.82 10.95 -23.54
C ALA A 146 7.53 11.59 -22.33
N LYS A 147 6.95 12.67 -21.81
CA LYS A 147 7.32 13.23 -20.49
C LYS A 147 6.85 12.30 -19.38
N PHE A 148 7.54 12.32 -18.24
CA PHE A 148 7.03 11.70 -17.02
C PHE A 148 6.56 12.78 -16.04
N VAL A 149 5.39 12.59 -15.45
CA VAL A 149 4.81 13.48 -14.43
C VAL A 149 4.38 12.67 -13.21
N PRO A 150 4.83 13.01 -11.99
CA PRO A 150 4.38 12.35 -10.78
C PRO A 150 3.06 12.93 -10.26
N VAL A 151 2.14 12.06 -9.84
CA VAL A 151 1.05 12.38 -8.92
C VAL A 151 1.44 11.90 -7.53
N ARG A 152 1.37 12.78 -6.53
CA ARG A 152 1.84 12.51 -5.17
C ARG A 152 0.81 12.87 -4.12
N LYS A 153 0.96 12.29 -2.92
CA LYS A 153 0.15 12.71 -1.77
C LYS A 153 0.40 14.18 -1.44
N LYS A 154 -0.59 14.84 -0.85
CA LYS A 154 -0.54 16.25 -0.48
C LYS A 154 0.72 16.61 0.35
N GLY A 155 1.36 17.72 -0.03
CA GLY A 155 2.54 18.26 0.66
C GLY A 155 3.87 17.62 0.26
N LYS A 156 3.89 16.74 -0.75
CA LYS A 156 5.12 16.10 -1.24
C LYS A 156 5.73 16.73 -2.49
N LEU A 157 4.95 17.52 -3.23
CA LEU A 157 5.42 18.25 -4.41
C LEU A 157 5.73 19.70 -4.04
N PRO A 158 6.84 20.28 -4.52
CA PRO A 158 7.14 21.69 -4.34
C PRO A 158 6.39 22.55 -5.37
N GLY A 159 6.26 23.84 -5.07
CA GLY A 159 5.65 24.82 -5.96
C GLY A 159 4.12 24.75 -6.04
N PRO A 160 3.49 25.48 -6.98
CA PRO A 160 2.05 25.45 -7.17
C PRO A 160 1.56 24.06 -7.61
N THR A 161 0.47 23.61 -7.01
CA THR A 161 -0.12 22.30 -7.28
C THR A 161 -1.62 22.38 -7.42
N GLU A 162 -2.18 21.62 -8.36
CA GLU A 162 -3.56 21.22 -8.32
C GLU A 162 -3.75 20.07 -7.33
N THR A 163 -4.88 20.09 -6.63
CA THR A 163 -5.23 19.09 -5.62
C THR A 163 -6.59 18.49 -5.96
N GLU A 164 -6.68 17.17 -5.90
CA GLU A 164 -7.92 16.42 -6.01
C GLU A 164 -8.04 15.47 -4.83
N SER A 165 -9.25 15.36 -4.29
CA SER A 165 -9.53 14.46 -3.19
C SER A 165 -10.01 13.10 -3.66
N PHE A 166 -9.80 12.09 -2.84
CA PHE A 166 -10.39 10.77 -3.02
C PHE A 166 -10.80 10.19 -1.67
N MET A 167 -11.95 9.51 -1.68
CA MET A 167 -12.50 8.87 -0.50
C MET A 167 -11.84 7.50 -0.29
N LYS A 168 -11.30 7.30 0.90
CA LYS A 168 -10.96 5.99 1.45
C LYS A 168 -12.16 5.45 2.23
N GLU A 169 -12.04 4.20 2.69
CA GLU A 169 -13.03 3.55 3.55
C GLU A 169 -13.26 4.32 4.86
N TYR A 170 -12.21 4.95 5.38
CA TYR A 170 -12.26 5.81 6.56
C TYR A 170 -11.49 7.11 6.30
N GLY A 171 -12.17 8.08 5.68
CA GLY A 171 -11.68 9.45 5.50
C GLY A 171 -11.30 9.85 4.07
N GLU A 172 -11.00 11.13 3.92
CA GLU A 172 -10.57 11.75 2.67
C GLU A 172 -9.03 11.85 2.63
N ASP A 173 -8.43 11.53 1.49
CA ASP A 173 -7.01 11.79 1.23
C ASP A 173 -6.88 12.56 -0.09
N PHE A 174 -5.70 13.15 -0.31
CA PHE A 174 -5.51 14.14 -1.37
C PHE A 174 -4.30 13.80 -2.22
N PHE A 175 -4.50 13.78 -3.53
CA PHE A 175 -3.43 13.74 -4.51
C PHE A 175 -3.18 15.12 -5.11
N GLN A 176 -1.93 15.36 -5.46
CA GLN A 176 -1.45 16.60 -6.04
C GLN A 176 -0.63 16.34 -7.30
N MET A 177 -0.73 17.27 -8.24
CA MET A 177 0.11 17.39 -9.42
C MET A 177 0.54 18.84 -9.54
N GLN A 178 1.79 19.11 -9.95
CA GLN A 178 2.25 20.48 -10.15
C GLN A 178 1.44 21.16 -11.25
N SER A 179 1.07 22.43 -11.05
CA SER A 179 0.11 23.13 -11.92
C SER A 179 0.61 23.38 -13.35
N ASP A 180 1.92 23.23 -13.59
CA ASP A 180 2.58 23.36 -14.89
C ASP A 180 2.98 22.01 -15.51
N ALA A 181 2.63 20.89 -14.87
CA ALA A 181 3.09 19.57 -15.29
C ALA A 181 2.47 19.08 -16.61
N ILE A 182 1.27 19.57 -16.94
CA ILE A 182 0.54 19.22 -18.16
C ILE A 182 0.18 20.50 -18.91
N THR A 183 0.50 20.52 -20.20
CA THR A 183 0.03 21.55 -21.13
C THR A 183 -1.30 21.12 -21.73
N ALA A 184 -2.24 22.06 -21.86
CA ALA A 184 -3.55 21.80 -22.44
C ALA A 184 -3.46 21.08 -23.80
N GLY A 185 -4.28 20.04 -23.99
CA GLY A 185 -4.32 19.21 -25.19
C GLY A 185 -3.32 18.05 -25.22
N GLN A 186 -2.35 17.98 -24.30
CA GLN A 186 -1.43 16.84 -24.23
C GLN A 186 -2.18 15.55 -23.94
N LYS A 187 -1.82 14.48 -24.65
CA LYS A 187 -2.36 13.13 -24.49
C LYS A 187 -1.67 12.43 -23.33
N VAL A 188 -2.43 11.94 -22.37
CA VAL A 188 -1.91 11.42 -21.11
C VAL A 188 -2.34 9.98 -20.89
N ILE A 189 -1.40 9.13 -20.47
CA ILE A 189 -1.70 7.82 -19.88
C ILE A 189 -1.33 7.87 -18.41
N VAL A 190 -2.24 7.40 -17.55
CA VAL A 190 -2.00 7.23 -16.12
C VAL A 190 -1.55 5.81 -15.85
N VAL A 191 -0.49 5.63 -15.06
CA VAL A 191 0.08 4.33 -14.73
C VAL A 191 0.21 4.13 -13.22
N ASP A 192 -0.10 2.93 -12.78
CA ASP A 192 0.22 2.45 -11.44
C ASP A 192 0.45 0.93 -11.47
N ASP A 193 0.92 0.36 -10.37
CA ASP A 193 1.17 -1.07 -10.34
C ASP A 193 -0.12 -1.89 -10.19
N ILE A 194 -0.97 -1.58 -9.21
CA ILE A 194 -2.18 -2.35 -8.90
C ILE A 194 -3.38 -1.41 -8.88
N ILE A 195 -4.44 -1.77 -9.62
CA ILE A 195 -5.76 -1.18 -9.39
C ILE A 195 -6.55 -2.02 -8.38
N ALA A 196 -6.89 -1.38 -7.25
CA ALA A 196 -7.76 -1.93 -6.20
C ALA A 196 -9.17 -1.29 -6.31
N THR A 197 -9.46 -0.32 -5.45
CA THR A 197 -10.77 0.38 -5.42
C THR A 197 -10.93 1.45 -6.50
N GLY A 198 -9.89 1.74 -7.28
CA GLY A 198 -9.88 2.76 -8.36
C GLY A 198 -9.75 4.22 -7.90
N GLY A 199 -9.83 4.52 -6.60
CA GLY A 199 -9.90 5.90 -6.09
C GLY A 199 -8.69 6.78 -6.45
N SER A 200 -7.47 6.28 -6.23
CA SER A 200 -6.24 7.02 -6.56
C SER A 200 -6.11 7.31 -8.06
N ALA A 201 -6.45 6.33 -8.89
CA ALA A 201 -6.41 6.47 -10.35
C ALA A 201 -7.46 7.48 -10.84
N ALA A 202 -8.68 7.44 -10.28
CA ALA A 202 -9.72 8.42 -10.60
C ALA A 202 -9.27 9.85 -10.27
N ALA A 203 -8.67 10.07 -9.09
CA ALA A 203 -8.14 11.38 -8.71
C ALA A 203 -7.03 11.86 -9.66
N ALA A 204 -6.14 10.95 -10.09
CA ALA A 204 -5.13 11.28 -11.09
C ALA A 204 -5.77 11.66 -12.45
N GLY A 205 -6.81 10.96 -12.88
CA GLY A 205 -7.58 11.31 -14.08
C GLY A 205 -8.22 12.69 -13.99
N SER A 206 -8.81 13.03 -12.83
CA SER A 206 -9.36 14.36 -12.56
C SER A 206 -8.30 15.45 -12.63
N LEU A 207 -7.12 15.24 -12.03
CA LEU A 207 -6.00 16.18 -12.11
C LEU A 207 -5.56 16.41 -13.55
N VAL A 208 -5.44 15.34 -14.35
CA VAL A 208 -5.10 15.44 -15.78
C VAL A 208 -6.10 16.33 -16.52
N LYS A 209 -7.40 16.10 -16.31
CA LYS A 209 -8.47 16.87 -16.96
C LYS A 209 -8.48 18.33 -16.52
N LYS A 210 -8.26 18.58 -15.22
CA LYS A 210 -8.21 19.92 -14.64
C LYS A 210 -7.08 20.77 -15.23
N LEU A 211 -5.95 20.15 -15.52
CA LEU A 211 -4.82 20.77 -16.21
C LEU A 211 -4.97 20.84 -17.74
N GLY A 212 -6.13 20.44 -18.28
CA GLY A 212 -6.45 20.49 -19.70
C GLY A 212 -5.86 19.34 -20.53
N GLY A 213 -5.34 18.29 -19.89
CA GLY A 213 -4.85 17.09 -20.58
C GLY A 213 -5.99 16.21 -21.12
N THR A 214 -5.72 15.52 -22.24
CA THR A 214 -6.60 14.49 -22.80
C THR A 214 -6.19 13.13 -22.24
N LEU A 215 -7.00 12.57 -21.35
CA LEU A 215 -6.76 11.26 -20.77
C LEU A 215 -7.06 10.14 -21.79
N LEU A 216 -6.03 9.45 -22.26
CA LEU A 216 -6.13 8.32 -23.20
C LEU A 216 -6.55 7.01 -22.53
N GLY A 217 -6.22 6.84 -21.25
CA GLY A 217 -6.51 5.64 -20.50
C GLY A 217 -5.61 5.42 -19.30
N TYR A 218 -5.87 4.31 -18.63
CA TYR A 218 -5.15 3.83 -17.46
C TYR A 218 -4.45 2.51 -17.77
N VAL A 219 -3.22 2.36 -17.30
CA VAL A 219 -2.40 1.16 -17.51
C VAL A 219 -1.89 0.67 -16.15
N PHE A 220 -2.31 -0.53 -15.76
CA PHE A 220 -1.90 -1.20 -14.54
C PHE A 220 -1.06 -2.45 -14.81
N MET A 221 -0.16 -2.80 -13.90
CA MET A 221 0.49 -4.12 -13.95
C MET A 221 -0.49 -5.22 -13.56
N MET A 222 -1.27 -5.03 -12.50
CA MET A 222 -2.21 -6.00 -11.96
C MET A 222 -3.53 -5.35 -11.54
N GLU A 223 -4.54 -6.18 -11.33
CA GLU A 223 -5.88 -5.77 -10.95
C GLU A 223 -6.47 -6.74 -9.92
N LEU A 224 -7.19 -6.17 -8.95
CA LEU A 224 -8.00 -6.91 -7.99
C LEU A 224 -9.47 -6.84 -8.42
N ASP A 225 -9.86 -7.77 -9.31
CA ASP A 225 -11.18 -7.76 -9.99
C ASP A 225 -12.36 -7.65 -9.01
N PHE A 226 -12.25 -8.28 -7.83
CA PHE A 226 -13.32 -8.30 -6.82
C PHE A 226 -13.60 -6.92 -6.19
N LEU A 227 -12.70 -5.95 -6.32
CA LEU A 227 -12.88 -4.58 -5.83
C LEU A 227 -13.52 -3.64 -6.86
N LYS A 228 -13.76 -4.12 -8.08
CA LYS A 228 -14.48 -3.38 -9.14
C LYS A 228 -13.90 -1.99 -9.43
N GLY A 229 -12.58 -1.81 -9.29
CA GLY A 229 -11.92 -0.51 -9.43
C GLY A 229 -12.16 0.16 -10.78
N ARG A 230 -12.30 -0.63 -11.86
CA ARG A 230 -12.63 -0.15 -13.21
C ARG A 230 -13.92 0.67 -13.27
N GLU A 231 -14.92 0.35 -12.44
CA GLU A 231 -16.22 1.02 -12.46
C GLU A 231 -16.13 2.51 -12.08
N LYS A 232 -15.04 2.93 -11.43
CA LYS A 232 -14.79 4.33 -11.06
C LYS A 232 -14.00 5.13 -12.09
N LEU A 233 -13.52 4.48 -13.15
CA LEU A 233 -12.63 5.10 -14.13
C LEU A 233 -13.40 5.52 -15.39
N ASP A 234 -13.04 6.67 -15.91
CA ASP A 234 -13.73 7.40 -16.97
C ASP A 234 -13.00 7.36 -18.32
N ALA A 235 -12.02 6.47 -18.45
CA ALA A 235 -11.23 6.23 -19.64
C ALA A 235 -10.88 4.74 -19.75
N PRO A 236 -10.45 4.26 -20.94
CA PRO A 236 -10.09 2.86 -21.14
C PRO A 236 -9.06 2.35 -20.12
N VAL A 237 -9.26 1.13 -19.61
CA VAL A 237 -8.38 0.50 -18.61
C VAL A 237 -7.73 -0.75 -19.17
N TYR A 238 -6.41 -0.79 -19.11
CA TYR A 238 -5.60 -1.95 -19.40
C TYR A 238 -4.89 -2.49 -18.16
N THR A 239 -4.88 -3.80 -18.01
CA THR A 239 -4.13 -4.51 -16.98
C THR A 239 -3.21 -5.53 -17.66
N LEU A 240 -1.92 -5.47 -17.36
CA LEU A 240 -0.92 -6.31 -18.03
C LEU A 240 -1.06 -7.78 -17.62
N LEU A 241 -1.16 -8.02 -16.32
CA LEU A 241 -1.23 -9.32 -15.67
C LEU A 241 -2.60 -9.41 -14.97
N ARG A 242 -3.34 -10.50 -15.18
CA ARG A 242 -4.60 -10.71 -14.43
C ARG A 242 -4.26 -11.30 -13.06
N GLY A 243 -4.84 -10.73 -12.00
CA GLY A 243 -4.85 -11.34 -10.67
C GLY A 243 -5.72 -12.59 -10.64
N GLN A 244 -5.58 -13.44 -9.62
CA GLN A 244 -6.43 -14.63 -9.49
C GLN A 244 -7.89 -14.26 -9.18
N GLU A 245 -8.82 -15.04 -9.75
CA GLU A 245 -10.20 -15.13 -9.29
C GLU A 245 -10.21 -15.71 -7.85
N LYS A 246 -11.08 -15.21 -6.96
CA LYS A 246 -11.21 -15.73 -5.58
C LYS A 246 -11.28 -17.26 -5.63
N SER A 247 -10.41 -17.94 -4.88
CA SER A 247 -10.63 -19.34 -4.52
C SER A 247 -11.99 -19.42 -3.83
N SER A 248 -12.92 -20.14 -4.46
CA SER A 248 -14.22 -20.48 -3.91
C SER A 248 -14.07 -20.97 -2.47
N GLU A 249 -14.94 -20.47 -1.60
CA GLU A 249 -15.11 -20.97 -0.23
C GLU A 249 -15.10 -22.50 -0.25
N LYS A 250 -14.26 -23.11 0.59
CA LYS A 250 -14.36 -24.54 0.87
C LYS A 250 -15.73 -24.76 1.52
N GLU A 251 -16.66 -25.33 0.77
CA GLU A 251 -17.86 -25.93 1.34
C GLU A 251 -17.41 -26.93 2.41
N GLU A 252 -17.79 -26.68 3.66
CA GLU A 252 -17.70 -27.70 4.71
C GLU A 252 -18.60 -28.87 4.30
N PRO A 253 -18.11 -30.12 4.37
CA PRO A 253 -18.96 -31.26 4.07
C PRO A 253 -20.04 -31.36 5.15
N THR A 254 -21.28 -31.26 4.71
CA THR A 254 -22.49 -31.53 5.49
C THR A 254 -22.36 -32.88 6.21
N LYS A 255 -22.50 -32.87 7.53
CA LYS A 255 -22.72 -34.07 8.33
C LYS A 255 -24.06 -34.68 7.90
N ASN A 256 -24.01 -35.82 7.23
CA ASN A 256 -25.15 -36.73 7.19
C ASN A 256 -25.05 -37.64 8.40
N GLU A 257 -26.01 -37.46 9.30
CA GLU A 257 -26.42 -38.47 10.28
C GLU A 257 -27.05 -39.66 9.53
N ASP A 258 -27.06 -40.80 10.21
CA ASP A 258 -27.68 -42.09 9.86
C ASP A 258 -26.82 -43.04 9.00
N ASP A 259 -26.01 -43.88 9.66
CA ASP A 259 -26.27 -45.32 9.58
C ASP A 259 -25.74 -46.11 10.79
N TYR A 260 -26.51 -47.13 11.16
CA TYR A 260 -26.52 -47.86 12.42
C TYR A 260 -25.47 -49.00 12.51
N ASP A 261 -24.96 -49.19 13.73
CA ASP A 261 -24.83 -50.47 14.45
C ASP A 261 -24.00 -51.63 13.86
N MET A 262 -22.89 -52.00 14.55
CA MET A 262 -22.39 -53.39 14.61
C MET A 262 -21.71 -53.67 15.97
N PRO A 263 -21.91 -54.86 16.56
CA PRO A 263 -21.64 -55.13 17.97
C PRO A 263 -20.21 -55.59 18.27
N LEU A 264 -19.81 -55.31 19.50
CA LEU A 264 -18.62 -55.82 20.17
C LEU A 264 -18.54 -57.36 20.11
N ARG A 265 -17.40 -57.87 19.64
CA ARG A 265 -16.95 -59.25 19.94
C ARG A 265 -15.50 -59.27 20.42
N THR A 266 -15.32 -60.19 21.34
CA THR A 266 -14.29 -60.35 22.37
C THR A 266 -13.03 -61.06 21.89
N GLY A 267 -11.88 -60.62 22.41
CA GLY A 267 -10.85 -61.50 22.98
C GLY A 267 -9.67 -61.92 22.09
N GLY A 268 -8.45 -61.80 22.65
CA GLY A 268 -7.39 -62.78 22.39
C GLY A 268 -5.96 -62.28 22.15
N PHE A 269 -5.21 -62.07 23.25
CA PHE A 269 -3.81 -62.47 23.52
C PHE A 269 -2.63 -62.27 22.53
N GLY A 270 -1.50 -61.83 23.11
CA GLY A 270 -0.12 -62.27 22.78
C GLY A 270 0.77 -61.17 22.19
N SER A 271 1.59 -60.47 22.98
CA SER A 271 2.95 -60.84 23.46
C SER A 271 4.08 -60.67 22.42
N ASP A 272 4.82 -59.59 22.65
CA ASP A 272 6.28 -59.45 22.57
C ASP A 272 7.02 -59.16 21.22
N PRO A 273 8.18 -58.45 21.33
CA PRO A 273 8.68 -57.47 20.35
C PRO A 273 9.97 -57.95 19.66
N VAL A 274 10.70 -57.05 18.94
CA VAL A 274 12.18 -57.01 18.64
C VAL A 274 12.45 -56.29 17.29
N PRO A 275 13.58 -55.58 17.05
CA PRO A 275 14.48 -54.83 17.95
C PRO A 275 15.03 -53.49 17.37
N ALA A 276 15.79 -52.80 18.22
CA ALA A 276 16.71 -51.71 17.90
C ALA A 276 17.99 -52.18 17.21
N ASN A 277 18.63 -51.29 16.43
CA ASN A 277 20.01 -51.43 15.99
C ASN A 277 20.87 -50.28 16.54
N LYS A 278 21.94 -50.65 17.25
CA LYS A 278 22.98 -49.78 17.83
C LYS A 278 24.09 -49.55 16.82
N LEU A 279 24.70 -48.37 16.87
CA LEU A 279 26.08 -48.13 16.44
C LEU A 279 26.84 -47.39 17.55
N THR A 280 27.84 -48.09 18.07
CA THR A 280 28.99 -47.69 18.90
C THR A 280 30.02 -46.88 18.07
N HIS A 281 31.00 -46.09 18.54
CA HIS A 281 31.87 -46.08 19.73
C HIS A 281 32.71 -44.76 19.71
N ASN A 282 33.02 -44.13 20.84
CA ASN A 282 34.40 -43.93 21.38
C ASN A 282 34.51 -42.87 22.51
N ARG A 283 35.34 -43.23 23.50
CA ARG A 283 35.95 -42.52 24.64
C ARG A 283 36.37 -41.05 24.35
N GLU A 284 36.43 -40.13 25.32
CA GLU A 284 37.28 -40.17 26.51
C GLU A 284 36.89 -39.11 27.58
N GLN A 285 37.36 -39.33 28.80
CA GLN A 285 36.99 -38.66 30.06
C GLN A 285 37.74 -37.34 30.29
N ASN A 286 37.09 -36.38 30.97
CA ASN A 286 37.74 -35.42 31.88
C ASN A 286 36.72 -35.01 32.97
N GLU A 287 36.92 -35.49 34.19
CA GLU A 287 36.27 -35.00 35.43
C GLU A 287 37.06 -33.80 35.98
N ILE A 288 36.40 -32.81 36.63
CA ILE A 288 36.52 -32.30 38.04
C ILE A 288 35.47 -31.15 38.23
N PRO A 289 35.09 -30.65 39.44
CA PRO A 289 34.32 -31.19 40.58
C PRO A 289 32.90 -30.58 40.73
N THR A 290 32.04 -31.27 41.48
CA THR A 290 30.68 -30.85 41.85
C THR A 290 30.64 -29.84 43.02
N HIS A 291 30.38 -28.57 42.71
CA HIS A 291 29.82 -27.62 43.68
C HIS A 291 28.29 -27.81 43.72
N LYS A 292 27.73 -28.21 44.86
CA LYS A 292 26.27 -28.14 45.12
C LYS A 292 25.86 -26.67 45.28
N PRO A 293 24.94 -26.13 44.44
CA PRO A 293 24.22 -24.92 44.77
C PRO A 293 22.94 -25.30 45.49
N THR A 294 22.76 -24.71 46.66
CA THR A 294 21.55 -24.71 47.47
C THR A 294 20.33 -24.43 46.59
N ALA A 295 19.35 -25.34 46.60
CA ALA A 295 18.11 -25.16 45.87
C ALA A 295 17.29 -24.03 46.51
N SER A 296 17.46 -22.78 46.03
CA SER A 296 16.36 -21.84 46.08
C SER A 296 15.31 -22.36 45.11
N ARG A 297 14.17 -22.79 45.64
CA ARG A 297 13.02 -23.25 44.88
C ARG A 297 12.46 -22.06 44.10
N GLN A 298 13.09 -21.69 42.98
CA GLN A 298 12.46 -20.90 41.94
C GLN A 298 11.39 -21.80 41.35
N THR A 299 10.17 -21.60 41.82
CA THR A 299 8.99 -22.04 41.10
C THR A 299 9.08 -21.41 39.72
N HIS A 300 9.43 -22.18 38.70
CA HIS A 300 9.14 -21.84 37.31
C HIS A 300 7.62 -21.71 37.23
N ARG A 301 7.11 -20.50 37.47
CA ARG A 301 5.77 -20.13 37.06
C ARG A 301 5.87 -20.13 35.54
N THR A 302 5.32 -21.16 34.92
CA THR A 302 5.11 -21.20 33.48
C THR A 302 4.25 -19.98 33.17
N MET A 303 4.88 -18.87 32.82
CA MET A 303 4.19 -17.69 32.33
C MET A 303 3.59 -18.15 31.01
N SER A 304 2.29 -18.43 31.03
CA SER A 304 1.50 -18.60 29.81
C SER A 304 1.83 -17.41 28.93
N SER A 305 2.53 -17.66 27.82
CA SER A 305 2.80 -16.67 26.77
C SER A 305 1.53 -16.32 25.98
N GLY A 306 0.36 -16.56 26.56
CA GLY A 306 -0.93 -16.44 25.93
C GLY A 306 -1.46 -15.01 25.99
N MET A 307 -1.81 -14.50 24.83
CA MET A 307 -2.67 -13.33 24.70
C MET A 307 -4.11 -13.74 25.03
N LYS A 308 -4.77 -13.04 25.95
CA LYS A 308 -6.16 -13.30 26.34
C LYS A 308 -7.06 -12.16 25.84
N LYS A 309 -8.08 -12.51 25.05
CA LYS A 309 -9.17 -11.59 24.68
C LYS A 309 -10.04 -11.32 25.90
N ILE A 310 -10.31 -10.05 26.18
CA ILE A 310 -11.22 -9.61 27.24
C ILE A 310 -12.51 -9.11 26.62
N PHE A 311 -13.62 -9.60 27.15
CA PHE A 311 -14.97 -9.21 26.76
C PHE A 311 -15.78 -8.86 28.01
N SER A 312 -16.54 -7.78 27.94
CA SER A 312 -17.46 -7.28 28.94
C SER A 312 -18.80 -6.99 28.28
N ASP A 313 -19.86 -7.65 28.76
CA ASP A 313 -21.26 -7.44 28.34
C ASP A 313 -21.85 -6.13 28.88
N LYS A 314 -21.10 -5.42 29.72
CA LYS A 314 -21.46 -4.13 30.32
C LYS A 314 -20.82 -2.92 29.64
N ALA A 315 -19.95 -3.15 28.66
CA ALA A 315 -19.25 -2.08 27.93
C ALA A 315 -19.72 -2.02 26.47
N CYS A 316 -19.47 -0.88 25.82
CA CYS A 316 -19.70 -0.71 24.38
C CYS A 316 -19.14 -1.91 23.58
N PRO A 317 -19.94 -2.56 22.72
CA PRO A 317 -19.43 -3.62 21.85
C PRO A 317 -18.43 -3.05 20.82
N PRO A 318 -17.48 -3.85 20.32
CA PRO A 318 -16.58 -3.42 19.26
C PRO A 318 -17.34 -2.93 18.03
N ALA A 319 -16.92 -1.79 17.48
CA ALA A 319 -17.52 -1.19 16.28
C ALA A 319 -16.76 -1.53 14.97
N GLY A 320 -15.82 -2.48 15.02
CA GLY A 320 -14.95 -2.87 13.91
C GLY A 320 -14.17 -4.15 14.21
N PRO A 321 -13.13 -4.49 13.41
CA PRO A 321 -12.38 -5.75 13.53
C PRO A 321 -11.37 -5.73 14.70
N TYR A 322 -11.82 -5.40 15.91
CA TYR A 322 -11.01 -5.35 17.12
C TYR A 322 -11.76 -5.95 18.32
N THR A 323 -11.05 -6.21 19.43
CA THR A 323 -11.62 -6.69 20.71
C THR A 323 -11.68 -5.54 21.73
N GLN A 324 -12.57 -5.56 22.71
CA GLN A 324 -12.66 -4.52 23.75
C GLN A 324 -11.33 -4.34 24.52
N ALA A 325 -10.66 -5.44 24.87
CA ALA A 325 -9.28 -5.40 25.34
C ALA A 325 -8.53 -6.70 25.07
N ILE A 326 -7.20 -6.60 25.12
CA ILE A 326 -6.28 -7.73 25.11
C ILE A 326 -5.43 -7.67 26.38
N GLN A 327 -5.37 -8.77 27.11
CA GLN A 327 -4.37 -8.96 28.15
C GLN A 327 -3.18 -9.75 27.58
N ALA A 328 -1.98 -9.18 27.68
CA ALA A 328 -0.72 -9.80 27.30
C ALA A 328 0.27 -9.69 28.46
N GLY A 329 0.58 -10.83 29.09
CA GLY A 329 1.38 -10.85 30.30
C GLY A 329 0.75 -10.03 31.43
N SER A 330 1.52 -9.11 32.00
CA SER A 330 1.11 -8.22 33.10
C SER A 330 0.40 -6.95 32.65
N THR A 331 0.03 -6.85 31.38
CA THR A 331 -0.52 -5.61 30.80
C THR A 331 -1.86 -5.88 30.11
N VAL A 332 -2.82 -4.99 30.34
CA VAL A 332 -4.12 -4.96 29.66
C VAL A 332 -4.15 -3.75 28.74
N TYR A 333 -4.42 -3.99 27.47
CA TYR A 333 -4.56 -3.00 26.42
C TYR A 333 -6.05 -2.84 26.11
N VAL A 334 -6.64 -1.72 26.51
CA VAL A 334 -8.05 -1.41 26.30
C VAL A 334 -8.19 -0.59 25.03
N SER A 335 -8.97 -1.11 24.07
CA SER A 335 -9.28 -0.41 22.82
C SER A 335 -10.08 0.86 23.10
N GLY A 336 -10.09 1.79 22.13
CA GLY A 336 -10.84 3.05 22.24
C GLY A 336 -12.31 2.84 22.59
N GLN A 337 -12.74 3.47 23.68
CA GLN A 337 -14.12 3.47 24.13
C GLN A 337 -14.79 4.75 23.66
N ILE A 338 -15.80 4.58 22.80
CA ILE A 338 -16.70 5.63 22.34
C ILE A 338 -17.88 5.79 23.33
N PRO A 339 -18.62 6.92 23.30
CA PRO A 339 -19.78 7.13 24.16
C PRO A 339 -21.00 6.36 23.65
N ALA A 340 -20.98 5.03 23.81
CA ALA A 340 -22.10 4.15 23.51
C ALA A 340 -22.36 3.19 24.68
N ASP A 341 -23.62 2.80 24.86
CA ASP A 341 -24.01 1.81 25.86
C ASP A 341 -23.62 0.38 25.47
N ALA A 342 -23.91 -0.58 26.35
CA ALA A 342 -23.63 -2.00 26.13
C ALA A 342 -24.39 -2.60 24.92
N GLN A 343 -25.42 -1.93 24.41
CA GLN A 343 -26.16 -2.30 23.20
C GLN A 343 -25.59 -1.62 21.95
N GLY A 344 -24.56 -0.79 22.10
CA GLY A 344 -23.91 -0.05 21.02
C GLY A 344 -24.67 1.20 20.58
N LYS A 345 -25.68 1.65 21.35
CA LYS A 345 -26.41 2.88 21.10
C LYS A 345 -25.63 4.08 21.63
N LEU A 346 -25.45 5.10 20.80
CA LEU A 346 -24.72 6.30 21.17
C LEU A 346 -25.45 7.08 22.27
N VAL A 347 -24.69 7.57 23.24
CA VAL A 347 -25.17 8.46 24.30
C VAL A 347 -25.29 9.88 23.74
N GLU A 348 -26.48 10.47 23.92
CA GLU A 348 -26.75 11.86 23.59
C GLU A 348 -26.33 12.79 24.74
N GLY A 349 -26.30 14.10 24.48
CA GLY A 349 -25.97 15.11 25.48
C GLY A 349 -24.60 15.75 25.31
N SER A 350 -24.13 16.34 26.41
CA SER A 350 -22.90 17.11 26.54
C SER A 350 -21.64 16.25 26.33
N VAL A 351 -20.48 16.89 26.15
CA VAL A 351 -19.22 16.12 26.04
C VAL A 351 -18.85 15.52 27.39
N GLY A 352 -19.24 16.13 28.50
CA GLY A 352 -19.11 15.56 29.83
C GLY A 352 -19.87 14.24 29.97
N GLU A 353 -21.15 14.19 29.59
CA GLU A 353 -21.97 12.96 29.65
C GLU A 353 -21.41 11.85 28.74
N LYS A 354 -20.89 12.24 27.57
CA LYS A 354 -20.21 11.30 26.66
C LYS A 354 -18.89 10.79 27.23
N THR A 355 -18.09 11.67 27.85
CA THR A 355 -16.84 11.32 28.52
C THR A 355 -17.09 10.37 29.70
N GLU A 356 -18.16 10.59 30.44
CA GLU A 356 -18.61 9.71 31.54
C GLU A 356 -18.88 8.31 31.02
N CYS A 357 -19.64 8.19 29.91
CA CYS A 357 -19.89 6.91 29.25
C CYS A 357 -18.60 6.21 28.82
N CYS A 358 -17.65 6.92 28.20
CA CYS A 358 -16.34 6.36 27.84
C CYS A 358 -15.61 5.77 29.07
N CYS A 359 -15.60 6.50 30.19
CA CYS A 359 -14.93 6.07 31.41
C CYS A 359 -15.62 4.86 32.06
N GLN A 360 -16.96 4.81 32.04
CA GLN A 360 -17.74 3.65 32.51
C GLN A 360 -17.46 2.40 31.67
N ASN A 361 -17.38 2.56 30.34
CA ASN A 361 -17.00 1.48 29.44
C ASN A 361 -15.59 0.95 29.75
N ILE A 362 -14.60 1.84 29.95
CA ILE A 362 -13.24 1.45 30.36
C ILE A 362 -13.29 0.65 31.67
N ARG A 363 -14.04 1.13 32.66
CA ARG A 363 -14.17 0.45 33.96
C ARG A 363 -14.72 -0.96 33.81
N ALA A 364 -15.80 -1.13 33.04
CA ALA A 364 -16.42 -2.41 32.78
C ALA A 364 -15.50 -3.40 32.03
N VAL A 365 -14.65 -2.89 31.12
CA VAL A 365 -13.65 -3.71 30.43
C VAL A 365 -12.51 -4.11 31.37
N LEU A 366 -12.01 -3.20 32.19
CA LEU A 366 -10.94 -3.49 33.16
C LEU A 366 -11.42 -4.49 34.24
N GLU A 367 -12.65 -4.36 34.72
CA GLU A 367 -13.27 -5.31 35.65
C GLU A 367 -13.32 -6.72 35.04
N ALA A 368 -13.71 -6.85 33.77
CA ALA A 368 -13.70 -8.12 33.05
C ALA A 368 -12.27 -8.70 32.85
N ALA A 369 -11.25 -7.83 32.85
CA ALA A 369 -9.84 -8.22 32.84
C ALA A 369 -9.30 -8.59 34.24
N GLY A 370 -10.10 -8.48 35.30
CA GLY A 370 -9.68 -8.73 36.67
C GLY A 370 -8.77 -7.64 37.26
N THR A 371 -8.84 -6.42 36.71
CA THR A 371 -8.14 -5.24 37.21
C THR A 371 -9.13 -4.08 37.36
N ASP A 372 -8.65 -2.89 37.67
CA ASP A 372 -9.50 -1.72 37.85
C ASP A 372 -8.83 -0.43 37.35
N ILE A 373 -9.64 0.63 37.27
CA ILE A 373 -9.24 1.92 36.70
C ILE A 373 -8.05 2.57 37.41
N SER A 374 -7.82 2.28 38.70
CA SER A 374 -6.66 2.79 39.45
C SER A 374 -5.33 2.18 38.99
N ARG A 375 -5.38 1.05 38.27
CA ARG A 375 -4.20 0.37 37.71
C ARG A 375 -3.86 0.81 36.28
N VAL A 376 -4.59 1.78 35.75
CA VAL A 376 -4.29 2.39 34.44
C VAL A 376 -2.97 3.15 34.53
N VAL A 377 -2.04 2.87 33.64
CA VAL A 377 -0.71 3.51 33.59
C VAL A 377 -0.62 4.56 32.49
N LYS A 378 -1.42 4.43 31.43
CA LYS A 378 -1.47 5.37 30.32
C LYS A 378 -2.88 5.53 29.76
N CYS A 379 -3.26 6.75 29.39
CA CYS A 379 -4.45 7.06 28.59
C CYS A 379 -4.08 7.85 27.34
N ASN A 380 -4.78 7.58 26.24
CA ASN A 380 -4.85 8.51 25.11
C ASN A 380 -6.29 8.98 24.97
N VAL A 381 -6.47 10.29 24.86
CA VAL A 381 -7.78 10.93 24.68
C VAL A 381 -7.82 11.59 23.31
N PHE A 382 -8.87 11.33 22.56
CA PHE A 382 -9.11 11.91 21.25
C PHE A 382 -10.35 12.79 21.31
N LEU A 383 -10.24 14.03 20.82
CA LEU A 383 -11.35 14.99 20.72
C LEU A 383 -11.48 15.47 19.27
N THR A 384 -12.70 15.61 18.77
CA THR A 384 -12.92 16.24 17.45
C THR A 384 -12.81 17.76 17.48
N ASP A 385 -12.99 18.36 18.65
CA ASP A 385 -12.86 19.81 18.88
C ASP A 385 -12.23 20.08 20.25
N MET A 386 -11.19 20.91 20.27
CA MET A 386 -10.47 21.32 21.48
C MET A 386 -11.26 22.29 22.36
N ALA A 387 -12.35 22.88 21.87
CA ALA A 387 -13.30 23.60 22.71
C ALA A 387 -13.85 22.72 23.86
N ASN A 388 -13.93 21.40 23.64
CA ASN A 388 -14.43 20.45 24.62
C ASN A 388 -13.40 20.02 25.67
N PHE A 389 -12.15 20.49 25.59
CA PHE A 389 -11.06 20.03 26.42
C PHE A 389 -11.32 20.24 27.93
N ALA A 390 -11.83 21.41 28.31
CA ALA A 390 -12.11 21.73 29.70
C ALA A 390 -13.21 20.85 30.31
N GLU A 391 -14.31 20.67 29.57
CA GLU A 391 -15.46 19.89 30.01
C GLU A 391 -15.13 18.39 30.11
N MET A 392 -14.44 17.84 29.10
CA MET A 392 -13.93 16.47 29.13
C MET A 392 -13.01 16.25 30.33
N ASN A 393 -12.06 17.16 30.57
CA ASN A 393 -11.14 17.03 31.70
C ASN A 393 -11.92 16.99 33.02
N ALA A 394 -12.88 17.89 33.24
CA ALA A 394 -13.67 17.93 34.48
C ALA A 394 -14.37 16.61 34.84
N VAL A 395 -14.68 15.76 33.85
CA VAL A 395 -15.19 14.40 34.07
C VAL A 395 -14.04 13.40 34.24
N TYR A 396 -13.03 13.46 33.36
CA TYR A 396 -11.88 12.55 33.38
C TYR A 396 -11.18 12.49 34.75
N GLU A 397 -10.96 13.63 35.41
CA GLU A 397 -10.26 13.67 36.73
C GLU A 397 -11.03 12.97 37.85
N LYS A 398 -12.34 12.76 37.69
CA LYS A 398 -13.15 12.01 38.66
C LYS A 398 -12.89 10.51 38.60
N HIS A 399 -12.54 10.00 37.42
CA HIS A 399 -12.30 8.57 37.17
C HIS A 399 -10.82 8.19 37.34
N PHE A 400 -9.91 9.06 36.90
CA PHE A 400 -8.47 8.81 36.92
C PHE A 400 -7.75 9.64 37.99
N ALA A 401 -8.16 9.48 39.25
CA ALA A 401 -7.63 10.27 40.38
C ALA A 401 -6.11 10.16 40.57
N HIS A 402 -5.51 9.03 40.17
CA HIS A 402 -4.07 8.77 40.25
C HIS A 402 -3.25 9.37 39.09
N LYS A 403 -3.91 10.01 38.12
CA LYS A 403 -3.30 10.76 37.01
C LYS A 403 -2.28 9.94 36.19
N PRO A 404 -2.72 8.94 35.42
CA PRO A 404 -1.83 8.16 34.56
C PRO A 404 -1.13 9.04 33.51
N ALA A 405 -0.05 8.52 32.91
CA ALA A 405 0.58 9.19 31.77
C ALA A 405 -0.47 9.44 30.68
N ARG A 406 -0.52 10.64 30.09
CA ARG A 406 -1.61 10.99 29.18
C ARG A 406 -1.16 11.80 27.97
N SER A 407 -1.76 11.49 26.82
CA SER A 407 -1.81 12.37 25.66
C SER A 407 -3.28 12.71 25.34
N CYS A 408 -3.54 13.95 24.95
CA CYS A 408 -4.84 14.40 24.46
C CYS A 408 -4.63 15.11 23.12
N VAL A 409 -5.30 14.65 22.07
CA VAL A 409 -5.07 15.15 20.70
C VAL A 409 -6.39 15.53 20.03
N ALA A 410 -6.31 16.54 19.17
CA ALA A 410 -7.40 16.94 18.30
C ALA A 410 -7.34 16.05 17.04
N VAL A 411 -8.43 15.39 16.71
CA VAL A 411 -8.57 14.56 15.52
C VAL A 411 -9.64 15.14 14.60
N HIS A 412 -9.53 14.87 13.31
CA HIS A 412 -10.51 15.34 12.35
C HIS A 412 -11.89 14.69 12.57
N GLN A 413 -11.92 13.38 12.85
CA GLN A 413 -13.15 12.61 13.04
C GLN A 413 -12.87 11.36 13.87
N LEU A 414 -13.90 10.88 14.57
CA LEU A 414 -13.91 9.61 15.31
C LEU A 414 -14.98 8.66 14.76
N PRO A 415 -14.87 7.34 15.00
CA PRO A 415 -15.87 6.36 14.61
C PRO A 415 -17.29 6.76 15.05
N LYS A 416 -18.28 6.54 14.18
CA LYS A 416 -19.68 6.93 14.40
C LYS A 416 -19.91 8.44 14.65
N GLY A 417 -18.93 9.30 14.35
CA GLY A 417 -19.08 10.76 14.45
C GLY A 417 -19.16 11.30 15.89
N VAL A 418 -18.66 10.54 16.87
CA VAL A 418 -18.66 10.96 18.28
C VAL A 418 -17.61 12.04 18.54
N PRO A 419 -17.79 12.90 19.56
CA PRO A 419 -16.86 14.00 19.83
C PRO A 419 -15.66 13.60 20.71
N VAL A 420 -15.70 12.42 21.34
CA VAL A 420 -14.68 11.94 22.29
C VAL A 420 -14.51 10.42 22.19
N GLU A 421 -13.26 9.97 22.30
CA GLU A 421 -12.88 8.56 22.43
C GLU A 421 -11.69 8.45 23.39
N ILE A 422 -11.68 7.42 24.24
CA ILE A 422 -10.61 7.20 25.23
C ILE A 422 -10.13 5.76 25.17
N GLU A 423 -8.83 5.57 25.02
CA GLU A 423 -8.15 4.27 25.19
C GLU A 423 -7.22 4.30 26.40
N CYS A 424 -6.89 3.13 26.93
CA CYS A 424 -5.94 3.05 28.04
C CYS A 424 -5.14 1.75 28.09
N ILE A 425 -4.02 1.83 28.80
CA ILE A 425 -3.19 0.69 29.16
C ILE A 425 -3.20 0.57 30.68
N ALA A 426 -3.48 -0.62 31.19
CA ALA A 426 -3.49 -0.92 32.62
C ALA A 426 -2.57 -2.09 32.96
N LEU A 427 -2.18 -2.18 34.22
CA LEU A 427 -1.58 -3.38 34.76
C LEU A 427 -2.68 -4.44 34.95
N ALA A 428 -2.41 -5.68 34.54
CA ALA A 428 -3.28 -6.81 34.84
C ALA A 428 -3.37 -7.03 36.36
N GLY A 429 -4.48 -7.62 36.81
CA GLY A 429 -4.62 -8.05 38.20
C GLY A 429 -3.55 -9.08 38.56
N ASP A 430 -3.15 -9.11 39.82
CA ASP A 430 -2.24 -10.15 40.32
C ASP A 430 -2.96 -11.50 40.23
N ALA A 431 -2.46 -12.37 39.33
CA ALA A 431 -3.00 -13.71 39.09
C ALA A 431 -2.70 -14.68 40.24
#